data_AF-A0A968ZJ23-F1
#
_entry.id   AF-A0A968ZJ23-F1
#
_cell.length_a   1.000
_cell.length_b   1.000
_cell.length_c   1.000
_cell.angle_alpha   90.00
_cell.angle_beta   90.00
_cell.angle_gamma   90.00
#
_symmetry.space_group_name_H-M   'P 1'
#
loop_
_entity.id
_entity.type
_entity.pdbx_description
1 polymer ?
#
loop_
_entity_poly.entity_id
_entity_poly.type
_entity_poly.pdbx_seq_one_letter_code
_entity_poly.pdbx_strand_id
1 'polypeptide(L)'
;MLPFIILVDLLAIFIEGSMGAALGLLGGLFAIVLVKITRYNFFLGLSLLAIACLLIAGILAQINSHLPRTLAVRSEIWEVSLRLFQDHPLAGIGIGNFPDEAKRFPIYEPNMPAGTTTEYRDLYYIIPVNHAHNLYLHQWVEMGVVGGTLMNGFFLLQLAFCISIEWKNHLISLQAC
;
A
#
# COMPACT_ATOMS: atom_id res chain seq x y z
N MET A 1 -16.71 -11.56 19.86
CA MET A 1 -16.35 -10.25 19.29
C MET A 1 -15.24 -10.37 18.25
N LEU A 2 -14.06 -10.92 18.59
CA LEU A 2 -12.95 -11.11 17.63
C LEU A 2 -13.31 -11.83 16.30
N PRO A 3 -14.04 -12.97 16.28
CA PRO A 3 -14.38 -13.64 15.02
C PRO A 3 -15.35 -12.86 14.13
N PHE A 4 -16.19 -12.01 14.72
CA PHE A 4 -17.07 -11.12 13.97
C PHE A 4 -16.28 -9.99 13.28
N ILE A 5 -15.29 -9.42 13.98
CA ILE A 5 -14.38 -8.40 13.42
C ILE A 5 -13.59 -8.98 12.24
N ILE A 6 -12.98 -10.16 12.41
CA ILE A 6 -12.24 -10.84 11.33
C ILE A 6 -13.13 -11.11 10.11
N LEU A 7 -14.38 -11.51 10.32
CA LEU A 7 -15.32 -11.75 9.22
C LEU A 7 -15.66 -10.47 8.47
N VAL A 8 -15.87 -9.36 9.18
CA VAL A 8 -16.15 -8.04 8.59
C VAL A 8 -14.93 -7.55 7.80
N ASP A 9 -13.72 -7.69 8.35
CA ASP A 9 -12.48 -7.31 7.66
C ASP A 9 -12.26 -8.14 6.40
N LEU A 10 -12.50 -9.45 6.45
CA LEU A 10 -12.43 -10.33 5.27
C LEU A 10 -13.42 -9.91 4.18
N LEU A 11 -14.64 -9.53 4.57
CA LEU A 11 -15.66 -9.05 3.63
C LEU A 11 -15.25 -7.72 2.99
N ALA A 12 -14.72 -6.79 3.80
CA ALA A 12 -14.24 -5.50 3.32
C ALA A 12 -13.07 -5.66 2.33
N ILE A 13 -12.10 -6.52 2.65
CA ILE A 13 -10.95 -6.82 1.78
C ILE A 13 -11.41 -7.45 0.47
N PHE A 14 -12.38 -8.37 0.53
CA PHE A 14 -12.95 -9.01 -0.66
C PHE A 14 -13.66 -8.00 -1.57
N ILE A 15 -14.37 -7.04 -0.99
CA ILE A 15 -15.07 -5.98 -1.73
C ILE A 15 -14.07 -4.98 -2.34
N GLU A 16 -13.02 -4.60 -1.60
CA GLU A 16 -12.01 -3.64 -2.09
C GLU A 16 -11.04 -4.22 -3.12
N GLY A 17 -10.84 -5.55 -3.15
CA GLY A 17 -9.82 -6.18 -3.99
C GLY A 17 -8.39 -5.75 -3.63
N SER A 18 -8.19 -5.21 -2.42
CA SER A 18 -6.90 -4.65 -1.98
C SER A 18 -5.95 -5.76 -1.54
N MET A 19 -5.01 -6.11 -2.43
CA MET A 19 -3.99 -7.15 -2.15
C MET A 19 -3.14 -6.82 -0.91
N GLY A 20 -2.91 -5.54 -0.63
CA GLY A 20 -2.15 -5.10 0.54
C GLY A 20 -2.86 -5.41 1.86
N ALA A 21 -4.18 -5.21 1.90
CA ALA A 21 -4.97 -5.52 3.08
C ALA A 21 -5.06 -7.03 3.35
N ALA A 22 -5.17 -7.84 2.28
CA ALA A 22 -5.15 -9.30 2.39
C ALA A 22 -3.81 -9.82 2.93
N LEU A 23 -2.67 -9.30 2.43
CA LEU A 23 -1.34 -9.66 2.92
C LEU A 23 -1.13 -9.22 4.39
N GLY A 24 -1.63 -8.04 4.76
CA GLY A 24 -1.60 -7.57 6.15
C GLY A 24 -2.38 -8.48 7.11
N LEU A 25 -3.58 -8.91 6.71
CA LEU A 25 -4.39 -9.85 7.49
C LEU A 25 -3.70 -11.22 7.62
N LEU A 26 -3.14 -11.74 6.54
CA LEU A 26 -2.37 -12.99 6.57
C LEU A 26 -1.17 -12.90 7.53
N GLY A 27 -0.42 -11.80 7.48
CA GLY A 27 0.70 -11.55 8.39
C GLY A 27 0.25 -11.47 9.86
N GLY A 28 -0.86 -10.78 10.13
CA GLY A 28 -1.44 -10.67 11.47
C GLY A 28 -1.92 -12.02 12.03
N LEU A 29 -2.64 -12.80 11.22
CA LEU A 29 -3.07 -14.15 11.59
C LEU A 29 -1.87 -15.07 11.84
N PHE A 30 -0.84 -15.00 10.99
CA PHE A 30 0.39 -15.75 11.16
C PHE A 30 1.12 -15.40 12.47
N ALA A 31 1.22 -14.11 12.82
CA ALA A 31 1.81 -13.67 14.07
C ALA A 31 1.03 -14.18 15.29
N ILE A 32 -0.31 -14.17 15.25
CA ILE A 32 -1.17 -14.73 16.31
C ILE A 32 -0.92 -16.23 16.47
N VAL A 33 -0.80 -16.95 15.36
CA VAL A 33 -0.50 -18.39 15.32
C VAL A 33 0.87 -18.66 15.96
N LEU A 34 1.91 -17.90 15.60
CA LEU A 34 3.25 -18.04 16.19
C LEU A 34 3.28 -17.79 17.70
N VAL A 35 2.47 -16.85 18.21
CA VAL A 35 2.48 -16.47 19.63
C VAL A 35 1.62 -17.38 20.51
N LYS A 36 0.57 -18.03 19.97
CA LYS A 36 -0.46 -18.69 20.79
C LYS A 36 -0.75 -20.17 20.48
N ILE A 37 0.09 -20.87 19.71
CA ILE A 37 -0.10 -22.31 19.53
C ILE A 37 0.21 -23.07 20.84
N THR A 38 -0.85 -23.61 21.45
CA THR A 38 -0.80 -24.72 22.41
C THR A 38 -1.53 -25.93 21.81
N ARG A 39 -1.34 -27.14 22.35
CA ARG A 39 -1.83 -28.41 21.75
C ARG A 39 -3.34 -28.46 21.47
N TYR A 40 -4.15 -27.63 22.14
CA TYR A 40 -5.61 -27.55 21.95
C TYR A 40 -6.05 -26.65 20.79
N ASN A 41 -5.13 -25.90 20.18
CA ASN A 41 -5.41 -24.98 19.08
C ASN A 41 -5.02 -25.54 17.70
N PHE A 42 -4.71 -26.83 17.59
CA PHE A 42 -4.32 -27.46 16.31
C PHE A 42 -5.40 -27.30 15.23
N PHE A 43 -6.65 -27.58 15.57
CA PHE A 43 -7.78 -27.42 14.64
C PHE A 43 -8.05 -25.95 14.28
N LEU A 44 -7.84 -25.02 15.21
CA LEU A 44 -7.93 -23.59 14.91
C LEU A 44 -6.82 -23.15 13.94
N GLY A 45 -5.59 -23.65 14.13
CA GLY A 45 -4.48 -23.42 13.21
C GLY A 45 -4.77 -23.97 11.81
N LEU A 46 -5.35 -25.16 11.71
CA LEU A 46 -5.73 -25.77 10.44
C LEU A 46 -6.82 -24.95 9.71
N SER A 47 -7.83 -24.48 10.44
CA SER A 47 -8.89 -23.62 9.88
C SER A 47 -8.35 -22.27 9.40
N LEU A 48 -7.45 -21.65 10.16
CA LEU A 48 -6.79 -20.41 9.76
C LEU A 48 -5.89 -20.61 8.53
N LEU A 49 -5.19 -21.74 8.45
CA LEU A 49 -4.38 -22.09 7.29
C LEU A 49 -5.25 -22.34 6.04
N ALA A 50 -6.39 -23.00 6.19
CA ALA A 50 -7.33 -23.21 5.09
C ALA A 50 -7.90 -21.87 4.57
N ILE A 51 -8.27 -20.96 5.47
CA ILE A 51 -8.70 -19.59 5.11
C ILE A 51 -7.56 -18.86 4.39
N ALA A 52 -6.33 -18.95 4.90
CA ALA A 52 -5.17 -18.34 4.27
C ALA A 52 -4.93 -18.88 2.83
N CYS A 53 -5.02 -20.19 2.62
CA CYS A 53 -4.89 -20.80 1.30
C CYS A 53 -5.97 -20.34 0.32
N LEU A 54 -7.23 -20.21 0.76
CA LEU A 54 -8.33 -19.71 -0.07
C LEU A 54 -8.13 -18.24 -0.45
N LEU A 55 -7.67 -17.40 0.50
CA LEU A 55 -7.34 -16.00 0.24
C LEU A 55 -6.18 -15.89 -0.76
N ILE A 56 -5.11 -16.68 -0.58
CA ILE A 56 -3.98 -16.71 -1.51
C ILE A 56 -4.42 -17.14 -2.90
N ALA A 57 -5.26 -18.16 -3.03
CA ALA A 57 -5.78 -18.62 -4.33
C ALA A 57 -6.60 -17.53 -5.04
N GLY A 58 -7.46 -16.81 -4.30
CA GLY A 58 -8.21 -15.67 -4.83
C GLY A 58 -7.30 -14.54 -5.30
N ILE A 59 -6.28 -14.20 -4.50
CA ILE A 59 -5.26 -13.19 -4.84
C ILE A 59 -4.52 -13.59 -6.12
N LEU A 60 -4.06 -14.85 -6.23
CA LEU A 60 -3.33 -15.34 -7.41
C LEU A 60 -4.19 -15.31 -8.69
N ALA A 61 -5.49 -15.62 -8.59
CA ALA A 61 -6.41 -15.52 -9.73
C ALA A 61 -6.59 -14.06 -10.21
N GLN A 62 -6.62 -13.11 -9.28
CA GLN A 62 -6.74 -11.68 -9.60
C GLN A 62 -5.42 -11.08 -10.14
N ILE A 63 -4.29 -11.53 -9.61
CA ILE A 63 -2.95 -11.21 -10.11
C ILE A 63 -2.82 -11.61 -11.59
N ASN A 64 -3.16 -12.86 -11.95
CA ASN A 64 -2.99 -13.31 -13.34
C ASN A 64 -3.86 -12.55 -14.36
N SER A 65 -4.95 -11.92 -13.93
CA SER A 65 -5.86 -11.19 -14.82
C SER A 65 -5.55 -9.68 -14.94
N HIS A 66 -4.95 -9.06 -13.93
CA HIS A 66 -4.79 -7.59 -13.89
C HIS A 66 -3.36 -7.09 -13.66
N LEU A 67 -2.45 -7.95 -13.17
CA LEU A 67 -1.09 -7.55 -12.77
C LEU A 67 -0.29 -6.88 -13.91
N PRO A 68 -0.30 -7.35 -15.18
CA PRO A 68 0.51 -6.73 -16.22
C PRO A 68 0.10 -5.28 -16.49
N ARG A 69 -1.22 -5.00 -16.47
CA ARG A 69 -1.75 -3.66 -16.71
C ARG A 69 -1.50 -2.74 -15.51
N THR A 70 -1.77 -3.19 -14.29
CA THR A 70 -1.61 -2.37 -13.09
C THR A 70 -0.14 -2.03 -12.82
N LEU A 71 0.77 -2.98 -13.04
CA LEU A 71 2.21 -2.71 -12.91
C LEU A 71 2.72 -1.74 -13.97
N ALA A 72 2.31 -1.90 -15.24
CA ALA A 72 2.71 -1.00 -16.33
C ALA A 72 2.28 0.46 -16.04
N VAL A 73 1.01 0.68 -15.68
CA VAL A 73 0.53 2.01 -15.33
C VAL A 73 1.26 2.58 -14.11
N ARG A 74 1.52 1.77 -13.08
CA ARG A 74 2.29 2.24 -11.90
C ARG A 74 3.73 2.60 -12.24
N SER A 75 4.39 1.85 -13.13
CA SER A 75 5.76 2.21 -13.56
C SER A 75 5.80 3.56 -14.27
N GLU A 76 4.81 3.84 -15.12
CA GLU A 76 4.70 5.15 -15.78
C GLU A 76 4.41 6.27 -14.77
N ILE A 77 3.51 6.03 -13.80
CA ILE A 77 3.22 6.99 -12.73
C ILE A 77 4.48 7.28 -11.88
N TRP A 78 5.29 6.27 -11.59
CA TRP A 78 6.55 6.46 -10.87
C TRP A 78 7.56 7.24 -11.69
N GLU A 79 7.63 7.01 -13.00
CA GLU A 79 8.47 7.79 -13.89
C GLU A 79 8.06 9.26 -13.89
N VAL A 80 6.76 9.56 -14.02
CA VAL A 80 6.23 10.93 -13.90
C VAL A 80 6.58 11.54 -12.54
N SER A 81 6.40 10.78 -11.46
CA SER A 81 6.72 11.22 -10.11
C SER A 81 8.20 11.55 -9.94
N LEU A 82 9.10 10.72 -10.49
CA LEU A 82 10.54 10.96 -10.44
C LEU A 82 10.94 12.20 -11.23
N ARG A 83 10.31 12.45 -12.39
CA ARG A 83 10.52 13.68 -13.16
C ARG A 83 10.07 14.91 -12.38
N LEU A 84 8.89 14.88 -11.77
CA LEU A 84 8.39 15.97 -10.91
C LEU A 84 9.33 16.22 -9.72
N PHE A 85 9.86 15.16 -9.11
CA PHE A 85 10.85 15.30 -8.05
C PHE A 85 12.16 15.91 -8.55
N GLN A 86 12.63 15.54 -9.74
CA GLN A 86 13.84 16.10 -10.35
C GLN A 86 13.70 17.59 -10.68
N ASP A 87 12.50 18.04 -11.05
CA ASP A 87 12.21 19.46 -11.30
C ASP A 87 12.21 20.28 -9.99
N HIS A 88 11.75 19.70 -8.87
CA HIS A 88 11.61 20.39 -7.58
C HIS A 88 12.18 19.60 -6.38
N PRO A 89 13.48 19.26 -6.35
CA PRO A 89 14.01 18.25 -5.42
C PRO A 89 14.05 18.69 -3.96
N LEU A 90 14.16 19.99 -3.68
CA LEU A 90 14.35 20.49 -2.32
C LEU A 90 13.04 20.73 -1.57
N ALA A 91 12.14 21.52 -2.17
CA ALA A 91 10.88 21.95 -1.55
C ALA A 91 9.64 21.24 -2.13
N GLY A 92 9.81 20.48 -3.22
CA GLY A 92 8.71 19.83 -3.92
C GLY A 92 7.83 20.82 -4.68
N ILE A 93 6.73 20.28 -5.21
CA ILE A 93 5.72 21.02 -5.98
C ILE A 93 4.62 21.63 -5.11
N GLY A 94 4.63 21.41 -3.80
CA GLY A 94 3.59 21.80 -2.86
C GLY A 94 2.53 20.71 -2.65
N ILE A 95 2.02 20.62 -1.42
CA ILE A 95 1.01 19.63 -1.02
C ILE A 95 -0.28 19.83 -1.80
N GLY A 96 -0.81 18.75 -2.38
CA GLY A 96 -2.04 18.76 -3.17
C GLY A 96 -1.87 19.16 -4.62
N ASN A 97 -0.67 19.58 -5.05
CA ASN A 97 -0.41 20.01 -6.43
C ASN A 97 -0.05 18.86 -7.37
N PHE A 98 0.14 17.65 -6.86
CA PHE A 98 0.49 16.49 -7.68
C PHE A 98 -0.44 16.28 -8.89
N PRO A 99 -1.78 16.30 -8.77
CA PRO A 99 -2.66 16.05 -9.91
C PRO A 99 -2.55 17.11 -11.01
N ASP A 100 -2.22 18.35 -10.65
CA ASP A 100 -2.11 19.44 -11.60
C ASP A 100 -0.76 19.40 -12.32
N GLU A 101 0.33 19.18 -11.59
CA GLU A 101 1.66 19.06 -12.19
C GLU A 101 1.81 17.79 -13.03
N ALA A 102 1.16 16.68 -12.65
CA ALA A 102 1.19 15.43 -13.41
C ALA A 102 0.56 15.55 -14.80
N LYS A 103 -0.34 16.52 -15.04
CA LYS A 103 -0.93 16.79 -16.37
C LYS A 103 0.11 17.17 -17.42
N ARG A 104 1.29 17.66 -17.00
CA ARG A 104 2.41 17.97 -17.90
C ARG A 104 3.04 16.71 -18.51
N PHE A 105 2.76 15.54 -17.94
CA PHE A 105 3.28 14.24 -18.37
C PHE A 105 2.14 13.23 -18.54
N PRO A 106 1.35 13.33 -19.63
CA PRO A 106 0.19 12.46 -19.83
C PRO A 106 0.61 10.99 -19.99
N ILE A 107 -0.12 10.11 -19.30
CA ILE A 107 0.00 8.64 -19.39
C ILE A 107 -1.19 8.13 -20.21
N TYR A 108 -0.90 7.36 -21.25
CA TYR A 108 -1.90 6.84 -22.19
C TYR A 108 -2.21 5.37 -21.92
N GLU A 109 -3.44 4.92 -22.18
CA GLU A 109 -3.76 3.49 -22.04
C GLU A 109 -2.90 2.60 -22.98
N PRO A 110 -2.36 1.46 -22.48
CA PRO A 110 -1.44 0.61 -23.24
C PRO A 110 -2.01 -0.06 -24.51
N ASN A 111 -3.34 -0.14 -24.66
CA ASN A 111 -4.01 -0.88 -25.75
C ASN A 111 -4.69 0.03 -26.78
N MET A 112 -4.14 1.22 -27.00
CA MET A 112 -4.72 2.17 -27.93
C MET A 112 -4.66 1.66 -29.38
N PRO A 113 -5.77 1.69 -30.15
CA PRO A 113 -5.74 1.38 -31.58
C PRO A 113 -4.82 2.37 -32.32
N ALA A 114 -3.88 1.84 -33.11
CA ALA A 114 -3.04 2.65 -33.97
C ALA A 114 -3.90 3.42 -34.98
N GLY A 115 -3.76 4.75 -35.01
CA GLY A 115 -4.50 5.63 -35.93
C GLY A 115 -5.57 6.53 -35.30
N THR A 116 -5.70 6.53 -33.97
CA THR A 116 -6.53 7.51 -33.24
C THR A 116 -5.92 8.92 -33.35
N THR A 117 -6.75 9.90 -33.73
CA THR A 117 -6.32 11.30 -33.90
C THR A 117 -5.92 11.92 -32.55
N THR A 118 -5.04 12.92 -32.56
CA THR A 118 -4.58 13.63 -31.35
C THR A 118 -5.73 14.19 -30.52
N GLU A 119 -6.80 14.67 -31.18
CA GLU A 119 -7.98 15.21 -30.50
C GLU A 119 -8.79 14.12 -29.76
N TYR A 120 -8.87 12.90 -30.30
CA TYR A 120 -9.48 11.75 -29.62
C TYR A 120 -8.58 11.13 -28.54
N ARG A 121 -7.25 11.26 -28.67
CA ARG A 121 -6.26 10.82 -27.65
C ARG A 121 -6.45 11.53 -26.32
N ASP A 122 -6.66 12.84 -26.35
CA ASP A 122 -6.63 13.67 -25.15
C ASP A 122 -7.96 13.63 -24.35
N LEU A 123 -9.07 13.23 -24.98
CA LEU A 123 -10.40 13.21 -24.34
C LEU A 123 -10.77 11.88 -23.66
N TYR A 124 -10.27 10.73 -24.13
CA TYR A 124 -10.76 9.41 -23.69
C TYR A 124 -9.70 8.45 -23.13
N TYR A 125 -8.41 8.74 -23.33
CA TYR A 125 -7.34 7.75 -23.06
C TYR A 125 -6.23 8.24 -22.14
N ILE A 126 -6.36 9.42 -21.54
CA ILE A 126 -5.45 9.90 -20.49
C ILE A 126 -5.87 9.28 -19.17
N ILE A 127 -4.98 8.51 -18.56
CA ILE A 127 -5.20 7.97 -17.21
C ILE A 127 -5.07 9.13 -16.22
N PRO A 128 -6.13 9.48 -15.46
CA PRO A 128 -6.04 10.55 -14.49
C PRO A 128 -5.10 10.12 -13.35
N VAL A 129 -3.95 10.79 -13.24
CA VAL A 129 -2.97 10.53 -12.19
C VAL A 129 -3.19 11.55 -11.07
N ASN A 130 -3.70 11.08 -9.93
CA ASN A 130 -3.95 11.94 -8.76
C ASN A 130 -2.91 11.76 -7.64
N HIS A 131 -2.10 10.70 -7.67
CA HIS A 131 -1.01 10.48 -6.71
C HIS A 131 0.01 9.48 -7.26
N ALA A 132 1.19 9.40 -6.62
CA ALA A 132 2.31 8.57 -7.10
C ALA A 132 2.13 7.06 -6.89
N HIS A 133 1.01 6.59 -6.31
CA HIS A 133 0.81 5.20 -5.86
C HIS A 133 1.95 4.63 -4.99
N ASN A 134 2.76 5.50 -4.40
CA ASN A 134 3.81 5.21 -3.43
C ASN A 134 3.86 6.41 -2.48
N LEU A 135 3.47 6.20 -1.22
CA LEU A 135 3.32 7.28 -0.26
C LEU A 135 4.64 8.03 -0.01
N TYR A 136 5.77 7.31 0.07
CA TYR A 136 7.08 7.91 0.27
C TYR A 136 7.49 8.79 -0.91
N LEU A 137 7.33 8.27 -2.13
CA LEU A 137 7.63 9.02 -3.34
C LEU A 137 6.70 10.22 -3.48
N HIS A 138 5.41 10.06 -3.21
CA HIS A 138 4.44 11.14 -3.24
C HIS A 138 4.80 12.27 -2.27
N GLN A 139 5.18 11.94 -1.04
CA GLN A 139 5.64 12.90 -0.04
C GLN A 139 6.90 13.66 -0.48
N TRP A 140 7.87 12.95 -1.09
CA TRP A 140 9.06 13.60 -1.63
C TRP A 140 8.76 14.48 -2.84
N VAL A 141 7.81 14.10 -3.71
CA VAL A 141 7.40 14.96 -4.83
C VAL A 141 6.74 16.24 -4.31
N GLU A 142 5.80 16.14 -3.38
CA GLU A 142 5.03 17.31 -2.92
C GLU A 142 5.82 18.22 -1.97
N MET A 143 6.69 17.67 -1.12
CA MET A 143 7.40 18.44 -0.09
C MET A 143 8.91 18.50 -0.29
N GLY A 144 9.42 17.87 -1.35
CA GLY A 144 10.84 17.72 -1.61
C GLY A 144 11.52 16.76 -0.64
N VAL A 145 12.83 16.62 -0.82
CA VAL A 145 13.67 15.78 0.06
C VAL A 145 13.64 16.28 1.49
N VAL A 146 13.52 17.60 1.71
CA VAL A 146 13.53 18.19 3.06
C VAL A 146 12.24 17.82 3.78
N GLY A 147 11.09 18.22 3.25
CA GLY A 147 9.81 17.99 3.92
C GLY A 147 9.46 16.51 3.98
N GLY A 148 9.67 15.75 2.90
CA GLY A 148 9.36 14.32 2.92
C GLY A 148 10.29 13.52 3.83
N THR A 149 11.58 13.84 3.95
CA THR A 149 12.45 13.16 4.93
C THR A 149 12.08 13.50 6.36
N LEU A 150 11.74 14.76 6.66
CA LEU A 150 11.28 15.16 7.99
C LEU A 150 9.99 14.45 8.38
N MET A 151 9.02 14.36 7.47
CA MET A 151 7.76 13.67 7.70
C MET A 151 7.98 12.18 7.97
N ASN A 152 8.83 11.52 7.18
CA ASN A 152 9.16 10.11 7.39
C ASN A 152 9.94 9.89 8.69
N GLY A 153 10.87 10.79 9.02
CA GLY A 153 11.58 10.77 10.30
C GLY A 153 10.64 10.90 11.50
N PHE A 154 9.63 11.78 11.41
CA PHE A 154 8.61 11.93 12.45
C PHE A 154 7.86 10.62 12.72
N PHE A 155 7.41 9.92 11.68
CA PHE A 155 6.72 8.63 11.85
C PHE A 155 7.63 7.56 12.47
N LEU A 156 8.90 7.49 12.06
CA LEU A 156 9.86 6.55 12.63
C LEU A 156 10.16 6.84 14.10
N LEU A 157 10.28 8.11 14.48
CA LEU A 157 10.47 8.53 15.87
C LEU A 157 9.25 8.19 16.72
N GLN A 158 8.03 8.40 16.21
CA GLN A 158 6.80 8.01 16.88
C GLN A 158 6.75 6.49 17.13
N LEU A 159 7.08 5.70 16.12
CA LEU A 159 7.13 4.24 16.24
C LEU A 159 8.18 3.79 17.28
N ALA A 160 9.39 4.35 17.22
CA ALA A 160 10.45 4.06 18.17
C ALA A 160 10.06 4.43 19.61
N PHE A 161 9.37 5.56 19.77
CA PHE A 161 8.84 6.00 21.06
C PHE A 161 7.82 5.01 21.63
N CYS A 162 6.84 4.57 20.83
CA CYS A 162 5.86 3.57 21.24
C CYS A 162 6.53 2.25 21.66
N ILE A 163 7.49 1.76 20.86
CA ILE A 163 8.25 0.54 21.19
C ILE A 163 9.02 0.72 22.50
N SER A 164 9.61 1.90 22.73
CA SER A 164 10.37 2.17 23.96
C SER A 164 9.50 2.17 25.22
N ILE A 165 8.24 2.61 25.12
CA ILE A 165 7.28 2.58 26.22
C ILE A 165 6.91 1.12 26.53
N GLU A 166 6.51 0.36 25.52
CA GLU A 166 6.10 -1.04 25.71
C GLU A 166 7.24 -1.90 26.25
N TRP A 167 8.46 -1.68 25.75
CA TRP A 167 9.64 -2.38 26.25
C TRP A 167 9.90 -2.08 27.74
N LYS A 168 9.79 -0.81 28.15
CA LYS A 168 9.93 -0.43 29.57
C LYS A 168 8.85 -1.07 30.45
N ASN A 169 7.60 -1.07 30.00
CA ASN A 169 6.50 -1.70 30.72
C ASN A 169 6.72 -3.21 30.88
N HIS A 170 7.20 -3.87 29.83
CA HIS A 170 7.54 -5.30 29.87
C HIS A 170 8.64 -5.59 30.91
N LEU A 171 9.72 -4.82 30.92
CA LEU A 171 10.81 -4.99 31.91
C LEU A 171 10.32 -4.82 33.35
N ILE A 172 9.45 -3.83 33.63
CA ILE A 172 8.86 -3.63 34.96
C ILE A 172 8.03 -4.84 35.37
N SER A 173 7.24 -5.40 34.45
CA SER A 173 6.41 -6.58 34.73
C SER A 173 7.24 -7.82 35.10
N LEU A 174 8.42 -7.98 34.51
CA LEU A 174 9.35 -9.08 34.82
C LEU A 174 10.03 -8.93 36.18
N GLN A 175 10.22 -7.69 36.66
CA GLN A 175 10.80 -7.41 37.97
C GLN A 175 9.79 -7.52 39.12
N ALA A 176 8.49 -7.49 38.81
CA ALA A 176 7.41 -7.59 39.78
C ALA A 176 6.96 -9.04 40.08
N CYS A 177 7.51 -10.03 39.35
CA CYS A 177 7.32 -11.46 39.58
C CYS A 177 8.53 -12.07 40.30
#